data_AF-A0A0C3LJ17-F1
#
_entry.id   AF-A0A0C3LJ17-F1
#
_cell.length_a   1.000
_cell.length_b   1.000
_cell.length_c   1.000
_cell.angle_alpha   90.00
_cell.angle_beta   90.00
_cell.angle_gamma   90.00
#
_symmetry.space_group_name_H-M   'P 1'
#
loop_
_entity.id
_entity.type
_entity.pdbx_description
1 polymer ?
#
loop_
_entity_poly.entity_id
_entity_poly.type
_entity_poly.pdbx_seq_one_letter_code
_entity_poly.pdbx_strand_id
1 'polypeptide(L)'
;MVHVGPPGNPAQQQQPPAANPGRANQNRPANQATSQGATNNIANAGNVSIAGMPHNACKDFWTEGQCANAFSCKFRHIKAGATIREQEPAPPPRVALNNDDVADVSNPYTGALPGAALTPTQAHNRVKLYLKQDYDFRRSEDYYSFVSILQSANPQNNTWFIKDGQEFLQVMGDPTGNGILRIQEVLSYQNVSSEAGFDQHVLSFQRGYLPVLAYFSSEFVIRSTIQTNVNALYSLINNNLDHVTLTINACMGNCMARRSFDEPGNPQSGLHVFKALITPLHE
;
A
#
# COMPACT_ATOMS: atom_id res chain seq x y z
N MET A 1 -66.00 -16.17 34.13
CA MET A 1 -66.30 -16.39 32.70
C MET A 1 -65.46 -15.37 31.95
N VAL A 2 -64.43 -15.67 31.16
CA VAL A 2 -64.07 -16.86 30.37
C VAL A 2 -62.52 -16.95 30.34
N HIS A 3 -62.06 -18.17 30.07
CA HIS A 3 -60.70 -18.74 30.13
C HIS A 3 -59.49 -17.92 29.65
N VAL A 4 -58.43 -18.03 30.46
CA VAL A 4 -57.01 -17.90 30.12
C VAL A 4 -56.53 -19.18 29.40
N GLY A 5 -55.91 -19.04 28.23
CA GLY A 5 -55.21 -20.11 27.50
C GLY A 5 -53.69 -19.99 27.64
N PRO A 6 -52.93 -21.10 27.81
CA PRO A 6 -51.50 -21.10 28.15
C PRO A 6 -50.57 -21.22 26.92
N PRO A 7 -49.22 -21.17 27.10
CA PRO A 7 -48.24 -20.93 26.04
C PRO A 7 -47.74 -22.23 25.37
N GLY A 8 -47.32 -22.13 24.10
CA GLY A 8 -46.67 -23.22 23.36
C GLY A 8 -45.18 -23.32 23.66
N ASN A 9 -44.72 -24.52 24.01
CA ASN A 9 -43.32 -24.94 24.18
C ASN A 9 -42.91 -25.90 23.03
N PRO A 10 -41.65 -26.33 22.86
CA PRO A 10 -40.99 -26.47 21.56
C PRO A 10 -40.93 -27.94 21.08
N ALA A 11 -40.74 -28.14 19.78
CA ALA A 11 -40.43 -29.45 19.22
C ALA A 11 -38.94 -29.55 18.88
N GLN A 12 -38.31 -30.60 19.41
CA GLN A 12 -36.95 -31.06 19.17
C GLN A 12 -36.80 -31.75 17.80
N GLN A 13 -35.57 -31.66 17.27
CA GLN A 13 -34.80 -32.68 16.52
C GLN A 13 -35.41 -33.37 15.29
N GLN A 14 -34.69 -33.30 14.15
CA GLN A 14 -34.00 -34.48 13.56
C GLN A 14 -33.15 -34.09 12.33
N GLN A 15 -31.87 -34.47 12.36
CA GLN A 15 -30.97 -34.57 11.20
C GLN A 15 -31.35 -35.78 10.32
N PRO A 16 -31.01 -35.78 9.03
CA PRO A 16 -30.79 -37.02 8.28
C PRO A 16 -29.29 -37.28 7.97
N PRO A 17 -28.90 -38.56 7.81
CA PRO A 17 -27.53 -39.03 7.91
C PRO A 17 -26.77 -39.17 6.58
N ALA A 18 -25.46 -39.28 6.70
CA ALA A 18 -24.52 -39.72 5.67
C ALA A 18 -24.72 -41.21 5.30
N ALA A 19 -24.57 -41.54 4.01
CA ALA A 19 -24.30 -42.90 3.56
C ALA A 19 -23.59 -42.92 2.18
N ASN A 20 -22.37 -43.44 2.18
CA ASN A 20 -21.64 -44.14 1.12
C ASN A 20 -21.04 -45.38 1.84
N PRO A 21 -20.61 -46.52 1.25
CA PRO A 21 -20.24 -46.77 -0.15
C PRO A 21 -20.57 -48.19 -0.72
N GLY A 22 -20.31 -48.40 -2.03
CA GLY A 22 -20.07 -49.72 -2.63
C GLY A 22 -20.35 -49.75 -4.14
N ARG A 23 -19.35 -49.80 -5.06
CA ARG A 23 -18.45 -50.90 -5.52
C ARG A 23 -18.96 -51.57 -6.81
N ALA A 24 -18.00 -51.94 -7.69
CA ALA A 24 -18.07 -52.71 -8.94
C ALA A 24 -18.35 -51.89 -10.25
N ASN A 25 -17.72 -52.12 -11.41
CA ASN A 25 -16.52 -52.87 -11.81
C ASN A 25 -16.15 -52.47 -13.26
N GLN A 26 -14.84 -52.54 -13.56
CA GLN A 26 -14.20 -52.89 -14.85
C GLN A 26 -14.83 -52.46 -16.21
N ASN A 27 -14.11 -51.65 -17.00
CA ASN A 27 -13.42 -52.18 -18.20
C ASN A 27 -12.47 -51.16 -18.86
N ARG A 28 -11.32 -51.69 -19.27
CA ARG A 28 -10.20 -51.07 -20.00
C ARG A 28 -10.15 -51.74 -21.38
N PRO A 29 -9.64 -51.06 -22.43
CA PRO A 29 -8.60 -51.72 -23.21
C PRO A 29 -7.33 -50.86 -23.35
N ALA A 30 -6.22 -51.56 -23.42
CA ALA A 30 -4.89 -51.06 -23.69
C ALA A 30 -4.68 -50.84 -25.20
N ASN A 31 -3.80 -49.90 -25.55
CA ASN A 31 -2.97 -50.05 -26.74
C ASN A 31 -1.57 -49.52 -26.46
N GLN A 32 -0.59 -50.41 -26.58
CA GLN A 32 0.84 -50.13 -26.59
C GLN A 32 1.27 -49.78 -28.00
N ALA A 33 2.11 -48.76 -28.15
CA ALA A 33 3.13 -48.73 -29.19
C ALA A 33 4.37 -48.01 -28.65
N THR A 34 5.47 -48.77 -28.66
CA THR A 34 6.86 -48.43 -28.41
C THR A 34 7.41 -47.33 -29.32
N SER A 35 8.27 -46.45 -28.82
CA SER A 35 9.72 -46.39 -29.19
C SER A 35 10.42 -45.08 -28.77
N GLN A 36 11.62 -45.24 -28.21
CA GLN A 36 12.82 -44.38 -28.34
C GLN A 36 12.98 -43.12 -27.47
N GLY A 37 13.81 -43.28 -26.43
CA GLY A 37 15.09 -42.57 -26.29
C GLY A 37 15.08 -41.05 -26.06
N ALA A 38 15.16 -40.63 -24.79
CA ALA A 38 15.86 -39.40 -24.41
C ALA A 38 16.27 -39.48 -22.94
N THR A 39 17.57 -39.48 -22.70
CA THR A 39 18.22 -39.27 -21.40
C THR A 39 17.83 -37.91 -20.86
N ASN A 40 16.83 -37.84 -19.98
CA ASN A 40 16.53 -36.60 -19.26
C ASN A 40 17.30 -36.59 -17.94
N ASN A 41 18.45 -35.91 -18.01
CA ASN A 41 19.14 -35.34 -16.87
C ASN A 41 18.13 -34.70 -15.93
N ILE A 42 17.98 -35.28 -14.74
CA ILE A 42 17.36 -34.62 -13.61
C ILE A 42 18.31 -33.47 -13.26
N ALA A 43 18.02 -32.29 -13.81
CA ALA A 43 18.65 -31.05 -13.42
C ALA A 43 18.26 -30.80 -11.96
N ASN A 44 19.15 -31.23 -11.08
CA ASN A 44 19.25 -30.76 -9.72
C ASN A 44 19.28 -29.23 -9.78
N ALA A 45 18.17 -28.58 -9.42
CA ALA A 45 18.08 -27.13 -9.27
C ALA A 45 18.87 -26.70 -8.03
N GLY A 46 20.18 -26.93 -8.09
CA GLY A 46 21.16 -26.47 -7.15
C GLY A 46 21.28 -24.97 -7.29
N ASN A 47 21.27 -24.31 -6.14
CA ASN A 47 21.46 -22.89 -5.94
C ASN A 47 22.73 -22.39 -6.66
N VAL A 48 22.60 -21.95 -7.91
CA VAL A 48 23.70 -21.33 -8.66
C VAL A 48 23.94 -19.96 -8.03
N SER A 49 24.93 -19.89 -7.13
CA SER A 49 25.40 -18.64 -6.56
C SER A 49 25.99 -17.78 -7.69
N ILE A 50 25.25 -16.76 -8.11
CA ILE A 50 25.73 -15.78 -9.09
C ILE A 50 26.83 -14.96 -8.42
N ALA A 51 28.02 -14.96 -9.02
CA ALA A 51 29.18 -14.26 -8.48
C ALA A 51 28.85 -12.77 -8.22
N GLY A 52 29.15 -12.29 -7.01
CA GLY A 52 28.93 -10.89 -6.61
C GLY A 52 27.50 -10.53 -6.20
N MET A 53 26.54 -11.45 -6.26
CA MET A 53 25.16 -11.18 -5.82
C MET A 53 25.07 -11.14 -4.27
N PRO A 54 24.55 -10.06 -3.67
CA PRO A 54 24.35 -9.99 -2.22
C PRO A 54 23.32 -11.00 -1.73
N HIS A 55 23.47 -11.42 -0.47
CA HIS A 55 22.44 -12.24 0.19
C HIS A 55 21.11 -11.46 0.27
N ASN A 56 19.99 -12.17 0.06
CA ASN A 56 18.63 -11.62 -0.03
C ASN A 56 18.35 -10.69 -1.23
N ALA A 57 19.24 -10.63 -2.23
CA ALA A 57 18.95 -9.97 -3.51
C ALA A 57 18.09 -10.88 -4.41
N CYS A 58 17.20 -10.27 -5.18
CA CYS A 58 16.39 -10.96 -6.19
C CYS A 58 17.28 -11.33 -7.37
N LYS A 59 17.36 -12.64 -7.68
CA LYS A 59 18.18 -13.15 -8.79
C LYS A 59 17.78 -12.54 -10.12
N ASP A 60 16.50 -12.61 -10.47
CA ASP A 60 15.98 -12.13 -11.75
C ASP A 60 16.23 -10.63 -11.91
N PHE A 61 15.94 -9.85 -10.86
CA PHE A 61 16.21 -8.41 -10.88
C PHE A 61 17.70 -8.09 -10.98
N TRP A 62 18.57 -8.89 -10.33
CA TRP A 62 20.01 -8.71 -10.38
C TRP A 62 20.58 -8.95 -11.78
N THR A 63 20.07 -9.97 -12.49
CA THR A 63 20.57 -10.35 -13.82
C THR A 63 19.92 -9.57 -14.96
N GLU A 64 18.62 -9.33 -14.88
CA GLU A 64 17.81 -8.80 -15.98
C GLU A 64 17.37 -7.35 -15.74
N GLY A 65 17.52 -6.83 -14.51
CA GLY A 65 17.01 -5.52 -14.11
C GLY A 65 15.48 -5.47 -13.97
N GLN A 66 14.80 -6.61 -14.13
CA GLN A 66 13.35 -6.75 -14.05
C GLN A 66 13.00 -8.00 -13.25
N CYS A 67 11.86 -7.98 -12.56
CA CYS A 67 11.34 -9.12 -11.81
C CYS A 67 9.85 -9.27 -12.07
N ALA A 68 9.41 -10.45 -12.52
CA ALA A 68 8.00 -10.73 -12.78
C ALA A 68 7.12 -10.62 -11.52
N ASN A 69 7.70 -10.79 -10.33
CA ASN A 69 7.00 -10.65 -9.06
C ASN A 69 6.88 -9.19 -8.59
N ALA A 70 7.51 -8.22 -9.27
CA ALA A 70 7.37 -6.78 -8.99
C ALA A 70 7.41 -6.45 -7.48
N PHE A 71 6.41 -5.68 -6.99
CA PHE A 71 6.29 -5.31 -5.58
C PHE A 71 6.00 -6.50 -4.65
N SER A 72 5.47 -7.60 -5.18
CA SER A 72 5.24 -8.86 -4.44
C SER A 72 6.52 -9.70 -4.26
N CYS A 73 7.63 -9.32 -4.91
CA CYS A 73 8.89 -10.04 -4.77
C CYS A 73 9.43 -9.93 -3.34
N LYS A 74 9.63 -11.05 -2.65
CA LYS A 74 10.20 -11.06 -1.28
C LYS A 74 11.65 -10.59 -1.21
N PHE A 75 12.44 -10.72 -2.29
CA PHE A 75 13.86 -10.39 -2.30
C PHE A 75 14.16 -8.96 -2.75
N ARG A 76 15.21 -8.34 -2.21
CA ARG A 76 15.57 -6.95 -2.53
C ARG A 76 15.90 -6.79 -4.01
N HIS A 77 15.39 -5.74 -4.62
CA HIS A 77 15.73 -5.37 -5.99
C HIS A 77 16.97 -4.49 -5.95
N ILE A 78 18.12 -5.06 -6.33
CA ILE A 78 19.43 -4.43 -6.32
C ILE A 78 20.02 -4.56 -7.72
N LYS A 79 20.45 -3.46 -8.33
CA LYS A 79 21.14 -3.50 -9.64
C LYS A 79 22.56 -4.05 -9.48
N ALA A 80 23.00 -4.88 -10.41
CA ALA A 80 24.39 -5.36 -10.45
C ALA A 80 25.37 -4.18 -10.51
N GLY A 81 26.38 -4.20 -9.65
CA GLY A 81 27.38 -3.12 -9.54
C GLY A 81 26.98 -1.90 -8.71
N ALA A 82 25.74 -1.83 -8.20
CA ALA A 82 25.35 -0.76 -7.27
C ALA A 82 25.96 -1.00 -5.87
N THR A 83 26.60 0.02 -5.29
CA THR A 83 27.02 -0.05 -3.89
C THR A 83 25.82 0.11 -2.95
N ILE A 84 25.87 -0.47 -1.74
CA ILE A 84 24.79 -0.38 -0.75
C ILE A 84 24.44 1.09 -0.44
N ARG A 85 25.42 2.00 -0.53
CA ARG A 85 25.28 3.44 -0.28
C ARG A 85 24.56 4.22 -1.39
N GLU A 86 24.60 3.76 -2.64
CA GLU A 86 23.94 4.45 -3.77
C GLU A 86 22.43 4.18 -3.83
N GLN A 87 21.93 3.22 -3.04
CA GLN A 87 20.50 2.86 -3.01
C GLN A 87 19.72 3.53 -1.89
N GLU A 88 20.39 4.18 -0.94
CA GLU A 88 19.75 4.95 0.12
C GLU A 88 19.69 6.42 -0.33
N PRO A 89 18.50 6.94 -0.72
CA PRO A 89 18.40 8.34 -1.05
C PRO A 89 18.70 9.16 0.19
N ALA A 90 19.40 10.29 -0.01
CA ALA A 90 19.61 11.30 1.01
C ALA A 90 18.28 11.61 1.74
N PRO A 91 18.33 11.99 3.03
CA PRO A 91 17.12 12.42 3.74
C PRO A 91 16.36 13.43 2.87
N PRO A 92 15.01 13.37 2.84
CA PRO A 92 14.23 14.22 1.98
C PRO A 92 14.68 15.68 2.21
N PRO A 93 15.00 16.43 1.14
CA PRO A 93 15.32 17.84 1.31
C PRO A 93 14.14 18.48 2.03
N ARG A 94 14.43 19.31 3.05
CA ARG A 94 13.43 20.21 3.63
C ARG A 94 13.09 21.20 2.53
N VAL A 95 12.10 20.89 1.69
CA VAL A 95 11.73 21.75 0.58
C VAL A 95 11.03 22.98 1.17
N ALA A 96 11.79 24.03 1.42
CA ALA A 96 11.23 25.37 1.49
C ALA A 96 10.93 25.78 0.04
N LEU A 97 9.66 25.73 -0.35
CA LEU A 97 9.26 26.17 -1.68
C LEU A 97 9.26 27.70 -1.70
N ASN A 98 10.02 28.26 -2.63
CA ASN A 98 9.95 29.67 -2.97
C ASN A 98 8.72 29.92 -3.85
N ASN A 99 8.25 31.17 -3.86
CA ASN A 99 7.06 31.61 -4.60
C ASN A 99 7.11 31.37 -6.13
N ASP A 100 8.24 30.92 -6.67
CA ASP A 100 8.41 30.65 -8.10
C ASP A 100 7.89 29.26 -8.56
N ASP A 101 7.57 28.34 -7.63
CA ASP A 101 6.96 27.03 -7.94
C ASP A 101 5.47 27.09 -8.32
N VAL A 102 4.91 28.30 -8.44
CA VAL A 102 3.54 28.54 -8.90
C VAL A 102 3.40 28.32 -10.42
N ALA A 103 4.52 28.30 -11.17
CA ALA A 103 4.52 28.24 -12.62
C ALA A 103 4.56 26.82 -13.23
N ASP A 104 4.94 25.77 -12.48
CA ASP A 104 4.99 24.39 -12.99
C ASP A 104 3.70 23.59 -12.68
N VAL A 105 2.59 24.30 -12.47
CA VAL A 105 1.27 23.73 -12.19
C VAL A 105 0.58 23.37 -13.51
N SER A 106 1.15 22.41 -14.25
CA SER A 106 0.64 21.98 -15.56
C SER A 106 -0.20 20.70 -15.54
N ASN A 107 -0.60 20.19 -14.36
CA ASN A 107 -1.60 19.12 -14.31
C ASN A 107 -2.52 19.24 -13.06
N PRO A 108 -3.78 19.69 -13.22
CA PRO A 108 -4.71 19.91 -12.12
C PRO A 108 -5.21 18.63 -11.40
N TYR A 109 -4.85 17.43 -11.88
CA TYR A 109 -5.43 16.16 -11.42
C TYR A 109 -4.57 15.34 -10.44
N THR A 110 -3.41 15.84 -9.96
CA THR A 110 -2.38 14.91 -9.42
C THR A 110 -2.19 14.89 -7.91
N GLY A 111 -2.86 15.73 -7.11
CA GLY A 111 -2.86 15.68 -5.63
C GLY A 111 -1.48 15.72 -4.93
N ALA A 112 -0.37 15.82 -5.67
CA ALA A 112 0.96 15.51 -5.19
C ALA A 112 1.48 16.59 -4.23
N LEU A 113 1.82 16.17 -3.02
CA LEU A 113 2.52 17.00 -2.04
C LEU A 113 4.03 16.91 -2.28
N PRO A 114 4.82 17.97 -2.03
CA PRO A 114 6.28 17.90 -2.02
C PRO A 114 6.73 16.86 -0.98
N GLY A 115 7.39 15.79 -1.40
CA GLY A 115 7.87 14.73 -0.52
C GLY A 115 8.60 13.64 -1.28
N ALA A 116 9.11 12.66 -0.54
CA ALA A 116 10.19 11.76 -0.95
C ALA A 116 10.13 11.32 -2.43
N ALA A 117 11.19 11.61 -3.19
CA ALA A 117 11.33 11.21 -4.58
C ALA A 117 11.93 9.80 -4.68
N LEU A 118 11.26 8.80 -4.10
CA LEU A 118 11.73 7.42 -4.22
C LEU A 118 11.41 6.91 -5.63
N THR A 119 12.35 6.19 -6.21
CA THR A 119 12.07 5.35 -7.40
C THR A 119 11.22 4.13 -7.01
N PRO A 120 10.52 3.48 -7.96
CA PRO A 120 9.77 2.26 -7.68
C PRO A 120 10.62 1.17 -6.99
N THR A 121 11.89 1.03 -7.37
CA THR A 121 12.82 0.07 -6.74
C THR A 121 13.13 0.43 -5.28
N GLN A 122 13.33 1.70 -4.97
CA GLN A 122 13.56 2.16 -3.59
C GLN A 122 12.31 1.98 -2.74
N ALA A 123 11.14 2.34 -3.28
CA ALA A 123 9.85 2.14 -2.63
C ALA A 123 9.61 0.65 -2.34
N HIS A 124 9.81 -0.24 -3.31
CA HIS A 124 9.73 -1.69 -3.14
C HIS A 124 10.61 -2.21 -2.01
N ASN A 125 11.87 -1.76 -1.97
CA ASN A 125 12.79 -2.22 -0.94
C ASN A 125 12.41 -1.71 0.46
N ARG A 126 11.90 -0.47 0.56
CA ARG A 126 11.50 0.13 1.83
C ARG A 126 10.17 -0.40 2.36
N VAL A 127 9.18 -0.61 1.49
CA VAL A 127 7.82 -0.99 1.90
C VAL A 127 7.81 -2.35 2.61
N LYS A 128 8.72 -3.25 2.24
CA LYS A 128 8.84 -4.60 2.83
C LYS A 128 8.96 -4.64 4.33
N LEU A 129 9.59 -3.63 4.94
CA LEU A 129 9.69 -3.56 6.40
C LEU A 129 8.30 -3.49 7.04
N TYR A 130 7.43 -2.65 6.48
CA TYR A 130 6.07 -2.38 6.96
C TYR A 130 5.09 -3.49 6.62
N LEU A 131 5.38 -4.28 5.58
CA LEU A 131 4.57 -5.42 5.15
C LEU A 131 4.79 -6.69 5.98
N LYS A 132 5.70 -6.67 6.97
CA LYS A 132 5.85 -7.80 7.88
C LYS A 132 4.62 -7.93 8.78
N GLN A 133 4.26 -9.18 9.09
CA GLN A 133 3.08 -9.51 9.88
C GLN A 133 3.14 -8.96 11.31
N ASP A 134 4.35 -8.89 11.88
CA ASP A 134 4.66 -8.44 13.24
C ASP A 134 5.20 -6.99 13.27
N TYR A 135 5.04 -6.24 12.18
CA TYR A 135 5.44 -4.84 12.17
C TYR A 135 4.45 -4.01 12.99
N ASP A 136 4.96 -3.17 13.88
CA ASP A 136 4.17 -2.21 14.65
C ASP A 136 4.82 -0.83 14.50
N PHE A 137 4.00 0.17 14.15
CA PHE A 137 4.45 1.56 14.22
C PHE A 137 4.66 1.97 15.68
N ARG A 138 5.85 2.47 16.03
CA ARG A 138 6.18 2.83 17.42
C ARG A 138 6.15 4.33 17.65
N ARG A 139 6.55 5.11 16.64
CA ARG A 139 6.66 6.57 16.73
C ARG A 139 6.15 7.23 15.47
N SER A 140 5.83 8.53 15.56
CA SER A 140 5.37 9.32 14.43
C SER A 140 6.34 9.27 13.22
N GLU A 141 7.65 9.12 13.45
CA GLU A 141 8.63 8.97 12.38
C GLU A 141 8.46 7.69 11.55
N ASP A 142 7.99 6.60 12.16
CA ASP A 142 7.74 5.35 11.46
C ASP A 142 6.57 5.54 10.46
N TYR A 143 5.51 6.24 10.91
CA TYR A 143 4.38 6.61 10.06
C TYR A 143 4.83 7.50 8.90
N TYR A 144 5.61 8.56 9.16
CA TYR A 144 6.10 9.44 8.10
C TYR A 144 6.96 8.70 7.08
N SER A 145 7.80 7.78 7.56
CA SER A 145 8.66 6.96 6.71
C SER A 145 7.83 6.05 5.80
N PHE A 146 6.77 5.42 6.32
CA PHE A 146 5.83 4.64 5.52
C PHE A 146 5.05 5.51 4.52
N VAL A 147 4.44 6.60 5.00
CA VAL A 147 3.63 7.52 4.19
C VAL A 147 4.45 8.14 3.06
N SER A 148 5.73 8.42 3.29
CA SER A 148 6.63 8.92 2.24
C SER A 148 6.74 7.97 1.04
N ILE A 149 6.57 6.66 1.24
CA ILE A 149 6.58 5.66 0.17
C ILE A 149 5.31 5.77 -0.67
N LEU A 150 4.14 5.90 -0.02
CA LEU A 150 2.86 6.14 -0.69
C LEU A 150 2.92 7.44 -1.51
N GLN A 151 3.46 8.50 -0.90
CA GLN A 151 3.60 9.80 -1.53
C GLN A 151 4.52 9.76 -2.75
N SER A 152 5.56 8.92 -2.77
CA SER A 152 6.45 8.78 -3.94
C SER A 152 5.73 8.24 -5.17
N ALA A 153 4.67 7.45 -4.98
CA ALA A 153 3.84 6.90 -6.03
C ALA A 153 2.85 7.96 -6.54
N ASN A 154 3.38 8.98 -7.21
CA ASN A 154 2.58 10.06 -7.80
C ASN A 154 3.03 10.37 -9.24
N PRO A 155 2.14 10.91 -10.10
CA PRO A 155 2.48 11.20 -11.50
C PRO A 155 3.52 12.30 -11.72
N GLN A 156 3.77 13.16 -10.73
CA GLN A 156 4.84 14.19 -10.80
C GLN A 156 6.23 13.58 -10.58
N ASN A 157 6.30 12.37 -10.03
CA ASN A 157 7.52 11.61 -9.93
C ASN A 157 7.76 10.86 -11.25
N ASN A 158 8.53 11.48 -12.15
CA ASN A 158 8.84 10.95 -13.49
C ASN A 158 9.57 9.59 -13.51
N THR A 159 9.91 9.03 -12.35
CA THR A 159 10.47 7.67 -12.22
C THR A 159 9.39 6.59 -12.05
N TRP A 160 8.12 6.99 -11.83
CA TRP A 160 6.98 6.09 -11.70
C TRP A 160 6.13 6.10 -12.96
N PHE A 161 5.98 4.94 -13.57
CA PHE A 161 5.04 4.75 -14.68
C PHE A 161 3.74 4.14 -14.18
N ILE A 162 2.69 4.20 -15.01
CA ILE A 162 1.38 3.59 -14.70
C ILE A 162 1.55 2.13 -14.28
N LYS A 163 2.43 1.37 -14.96
CA LYS A 163 2.71 -0.03 -14.61
C LYS A 163 3.21 -0.18 -13.17
N ASP A 164 4.19 0.63 -12.76
CA ASP A 164 4.73 0.59 -11.40
C ASP A 164 3.67 0.97 -10.37
N GLY A 165 2.86 2.00 -10.68
CA GLY A 165 1.75 2.43 -9.83
C GLY A 165 0.70 1.34 -9.63
N GLN A 166 0.34 0.61 -10.69
CA GLN A 166 -0.59 -0.53 -10.59
C GLN A 166 -0.01 -1.69 -9.79
N GLU A 167 1.26 -2.04 -9.98
CA GLU A 167 1.95 -3.08 -9.20
C GLU A 167 2.06 -2.70 -7.72
N PHE A 168 2.28 -1.43 -7.43
CA PHE A 168 2.31 -0.92 -6.05
C PHE A 168 0.91 -0.96 -5.41
N LEU A 169 -0.12 -0.53 -6.14
CA LEU A 169 -1.52 -0.63 -5.69
C LEU A 169 -1.95 -2.08 -5.42
N GLN A 170 -1.45 -3.04 -6.20
CA GLN A 170 -1.72 -4.46 -5.95
C GLN A 170 -1.30 -4.89 -4.55
N VAL A 171 -0.17 -4.37 -4.05
CA VAL A 171 0.35 -4.69 -2.71
C VAL A 171 -0.28 -3.82 -1.64
N MET A 172 -0.46 -2.53 -1.89
CA MET A 172 -0.99 -1.59 -0.90
C MET A 172 -2.49 -1.69 -0.68
N GLY A 173 -3.25 -2.07 -1.72
CA GLY A 173 -4.69 -2.23 -1.68
C GLY A 173 -5.17 -3.68 -1.62
N ASP A 174 -4.29 -4.66 -1.44
CA ASP A 174 -4.71 -6.06 -1.27
C ASP A 174 -5.59 -6.18 -0.01
N PRO A 175 -6.87 -6.59 -0.14
CA PRO A 175 -7.78 -6.73 1.01
C PRO A 175 -7.28 -7.71 2.08
N THR A 176 -6.39 -8.63 1.71
CA THR A 176 -5.80 -9.65 2.60
C THR A 176 -4.36 -9.32 2.99
N GLY A 177 -3.79 -8.25 2.46
CA GLY A 177 -2.40 -7.87 2.64
C GLY A 177 -2.17 -6.96 3.86
N ASN A 178 -0.92 -6.85 4.29
CA ASN A 178 -0.56 -5.93 5.38
C ASN A 178 -0.54 -4.46 4.93
N GLY A 179 -0.40 -4.18 3.62
CA GLY A 179 -0.33 -2.82 3.09
C GLY A 179 -1.56 -1.99 3.45
N ILE A 180 -2.75 -2.59 3.28
CA ILE A 180 -4.02 -1.92 3.60
C ILE A 180 -4.20 -1.70 5.10
N LEU A 181 -3.73 -2.64 5.93
CA LEU A 181 -3.73 -2.50 7.39
C LEU A 181 -2.86 -1.32 7.84
N ARG A 182 -1.68 -1.14 7.24
CA ARG A 182 -0.80 0.01 7.55
C ARG A 182 -1.42 1.35 7.16
N ILE A 183 -2.14 1.40 6.04
CA ILE A 183 -2.89 2.61 5.64
C ILE A 183 -4.01 2.89 6.66
N GLN A 184 -4.74 1.86 7.10
CA GLN A 184 -5.78 1.98 8.11
C GLN A 184 -5.23 2.51 9.45
N GLU A 185 -4.05 2.03 9.89
CA GLU A 185 -3.40 2.52 11.12
C GLU A 185 -3.08 4.02 11.07
N VAL A 186 -2.71 4.55 9.90
CA VAL A 186 -2.51 6.01 9.73
C VAL A 186 -3.85 6.76 9.82
N LEU A 187 -4.88 6.29 9.11
CA LEU A 187 -6.20 6.95 9.05
C LEU A 187 -6.98 6.90 10.37
N SER A 188 -6.72 5.90 11.21
CA SER A 188 -7.34 5.72 12.53
C SER A 188 -6.53 6.29 13.68
N TYR A 189 -5.40 6.95 13.39
CA TYR A 189 -4.53 7.54 14.41
C TYR A 189 -5.27 8.64 15.16
N GLN A 190 -5.40 8.51 16.48
CA GLN A 190 -6.28 9.38 17.28
C GLN A 190 -5.73 10.81 17.46
N ASN A 191 -4.41 10.95 17.64
CA ASN A 191 -3.78 12.23 17.96
C ASN A 191 -3.16 12.85 16.71
N VAL A 192 -3.97 13.53 15.90
CA VAL A 192 -3.51 14.25 14.70
C VAL A 192 -3.53 15.76 14.95
N SER A 193 -2.47 16.46 14.55
CA SER A 193 -2.35 17.92 14.73
C SER A 193 -1.69 18.59 13.54
N SER A 194 -2.11 19.82 13.22
CA SER A 194 -1.42 20.69 12.27
C SER A 194 -0.19 21.41 12.85
N GLU A 195 0.12 21.15 14.12
CA GLU A 195 1.22 21.73 14.90
C GLU A 195 2.03 20.66 15.65
N ALA A 196 2.06 19.42 15.15
CA ALA A 196 2.71 18.29 15.84
C ALA A 196 4.22 18.52 16.07
N GLY A 197 4.90 19.24 15.16
CA GLY A 197 6.30 19.63 15.31
C GLY A 197 7.23 18.42 15.44
N PHE A 198 7.84 18.23 16.61
CA PHE A 198 8.75 17.11 16.88
C PHE A 198 8.18 16.10 17.89
N ASP A 199 6.87 16.16 18.17
CA ASP A 199 6.23 15.21 19.07
C ASP A 199 6.16 13.82 18.42
N GLN A 200 6.66 12.81 19.15
CA GLN A 200 6.73 11.42 18.70
C GLN A 200 5.39 10.69 18.83
N HIS A 201 4.44 11.25 19.57
CA HIS A 201 3.12 10.67 19.87
C HIS A 201 1.96 11.45 19.27
N VAL A 202 2.26 12.48 18.46
CA VAL A 202 1.29 13.23 17.68
C VAL A 202 1.64 13.10 16.21
N LEU A 203 0.67 12.66 15.41
CA LEU A 203 0.82 12.56 13.97
C LEU A 203 0.59 13.95 13.34
N SER A 204 1.54 14.38 12.52
CA SER A 204 1.41 15.59 11.72
C SER A 204 0.33 15.40 10.67
N PHE A 205 -0.62 16.33 10.65
CA PHE A 205 -1.64 16.40 9.62
C PHE A 205 -0.99 16.54 8.23
N GLN A 206 0.03 17.39 8.10
CA GLN A 206 0.69 17.69 6.84
C GLN A 206 1.63 16.58 6.36
N ARG A 207 2.40 15.95 7.26
CA ARG A 207 3.44 14.95 6.89
C ARG A 207 2.94 13.51 6.90
N GLY A 208 1.92 13.21 7.70
CA GLY A 208 1.38 11.86 7.85
C GLY A 208 0.03 11.70 7.20
N TYR A 209 -0.91 12.59 7.52
CA TYR A 209 -2.31 12.39 7.19
C TYR A 209 -2.66 12.79 5.74
N LEU A 210 -2.31 14.01 5.34
CA LEU A 210 -2.60 14.54 4.01
C LEU A 210 -1.95 13.75 2.85
N PRO A 211 -0.71 13.21 2.96
CA PRO A 211 -0.16 12.45 1.84
C PRO A 211 -0.84 11.09 1.63
N VAL A 212 -1.43 10.49 2.69
CA VAL A 212 -2.36 9.35 2.50
C VAL A 212 -3.59 9.82 1.74
N LEU A 213 -4.14 10.97 2.15
CA LEU A 213 -5.12 11.80 1.42
C LEU A 213 -4.89 11.77 -0.10
N ALA A 214 -3.74 12.32 -0.45
CA ALA A 214 -3.28 12.50 -1.81
C ALA A 214 -3.08 11.18 -2.57
N TYR A 215 -2.61 10.12 -1.90
CA TYR A 215 -2.42 8.82 -2.55
C TYR A 215 -3.73 8.22 -3.05
N PHE A 216 -4.82 8.37 -2.29
CA PHE A 216 -6.15 7.93 -2.71
C PHE A 216 -6.61 8.67 -3.97
N SER A 217 -6.23 9.94 -4.12
CA SER A 217 -6.48 10.73 -5.32
C SER A 217 -5.41 10.61 -6.40
N SER A 218 -4.44 9.70 -6.26
CA SER A 218 -3.41 9.55 -7.27
C SER A 218 -3.99 8.92 -8.53
N GLU A 219 -3.42 9.26 -9.69
CA GLU A 219 -3.80 8.65 -10.97
C GLU A 219 -3.70 7.12 -10.93
N PHE A 220 -2.77 6.60 -10.12
CA PHE A 220 -2.58 5.16 -9.94
C PHE A 220 -3.74 4.48 -9.23
N VAL A 221 -4.46 5.19 -8.34
CA VAL A 221 -5.65 4.69 -7.67
C VAL A 221 -6.90 4.98 -8.50
N ILE A 222 -7.13 6.24 -8.88
CA ILE A 222 -8.38 6.64 -9.53
C ILE A 222 -8.57 5.97 -10.89
N ARG A 223 -7.50 5.89 -11.70
CA ARG A 223 -7.56 5.28 -13.03
C ARG A 223 -7.27 3.78 -13.03
N SER A 224 -7.16 3.16 -11.85
CA SER A 224 -6.90 1.73 -11.76
C SER A 224 -8.07 0.92 -12.28
N THR A 225 -7.77 -0.16 -12.98
CA THR A 225 -8.76 -1.18 -13.37
C THR A 225 -8.89 -2.29 -12.31
N ILE A 226 -8.11 -2.25 -11.23
CA ILE A 226 -8.07 -3.26 -10.18
C ILE A 226 -9.11 -2.92 -9.11
N GLN A 227 -10.39 -3.03 -9.48
CA GLN A 227 -11.50 -2.52 -8.68
C GLN A 227 -11.54 -3.07 -7.25
N THR A 228 -11.16 -4.34 -7.04
CA THR A 228 -11.11 -4.95 -5.71
C THR A 228 -10.19 -4.16 -4.76
N ASN A 229 -9.02 -3.75 -5.25
CA ASN A 229 -8.03 -3.02 -4.45
C ASN A 229 -8.47 -1.57 -4.21
N VAL A 230 -9.00 -0.92 -5.25
CA VAL A 230 -9.53 0.44 -5.17
C VAL A 230 -10.68 0.51 -4.15
N ASN A 231 -11.65 -0.40 -4.26
CA ASN A 231 -12.78 -0.49 -3.33
C ASN A 231 -12.32 -0.74 -1.90
N ALA A 232 -11.29 -1.57 -1.71
CA ALA A 232 -10.74 -1.84 -0.39
C ALA A 232 -10.12 -0.58 0.22
N LEU A 233 -9.34 0.19 -0.54
CA LEU A 233 -8.81 1.48 -0.09
C LEU A 233 -9.95 2.43 0.30
N TYR A 234 -10.90 2.72 -0.59
CA TYR A 234 -12.00 3.65 -0.28
C TYR A 234 -12.90 3.17 0.85
N SER A 235 -13.01 1.85 1.08
CA SER A 235 -13.69 1.30 2.26
C SER A 235 -13.02 1.72 3.57
N LEU A 236 -11.70 1.96 3.59
CA LEU A 236 -11.02 2.49 4.77
C LEU A 236 -11.52 3.88 5.15
N ILE A 237 -11.70 4.76 4.17
CA ILE A 237 -12.27 6.10 4.38
C ILE A 237 -13.71 5.95 4.83
N ASN A 238 -14.52 5.17 4.11
CA ASN A 238 -15.93 4.99 4.41
C ASN A 238 -16.16 4.47 5.85
N ASN A 239 -15.38 3.48 6.28
CA ASN A 239 -15.51 2.88 7.61
C ASN A 239 -15.02 3.80 8.74
N ASN A 240 -14.20 4.81 8.43
CA ASN A 240 -13.65 5.76 9.40
C ASN A 240 -14.09 7.21 9.10
N LEU A 241 -15.17 7.39 8.35
CA LEU A 241 -15.52 8.68 7.75
C LEU A 241 -15.69 9.80 8.79
N ASP A 242 -16.32 9.47 9.92
CA ASP A 242 -16.50 10.42 11.03
C ASP A 242 -15.16 10.91 11.58
N HIS A 243 -14.24 9.98 11.87
CA HIS A 243 -12.91 10.30 12.37
C HIS A 243 -12.10 11.11 11.35
N VAL A 244 -12.14 10.70 10.07
CA VAL A 244 -11.45 11.39 8.98
C VAL A 244 -11.95 12.82 8.84
N THR A 245 -13.26 13.00 8.84
CA THR A 245 -13.90 14.31 8.68
C THR A 245 -13.62 15.21 9.88
N LEU A 246 -13.70 14.68 11.10
CA LEU A 246 -13.36 15.42 12.33
C LEU A 246 -11.90 15.86 12.32
N THR A 247 -10.98 14.96 11.95
CA THR A 247 -9.54 15.25 11.86
C THR A 247 -9.25 16.36 10.86
N ILE A 248 -9.79 16.26 9.64
CA ILE A 248 -9.62 17.26 8.60
C ILE A 248 -10.18 18.61 9.07
N ASN A 249 -11.41 18.64 9.59
CA ASN A 249 -12.05 19.88 10.03
C ASN A 249 -11.30 20.55 11.17
N ALA A 250 -10.85 19.79 12.17
CA ALA A 250 -10.08 20.32 13.29
C ALA A 250 -8.73 20.89 12.83
N CYS A 251 -7.97 20.12 12.04
CA CYS A 251 -6.65 20.55 11.58
C CYS A 251 -6.73 21.76 10.64
N MET A 252 -7.69 21.75 9.70
CA MET A 252 -7.94 22.89 8.80
C MET A 252 -8.43 24.11 9.56
N GLY A 253 -9.34 23.93 10.52
CA GLY A 253 -9.81 25.00 11.42
C GLY A 253 -8.65 25.67 12.15
N ASN A 254 -7.71 24.89 12.67
CA ASN A 254 -6.51 25.40 13.34
C ASN A 254 -5.58 26.14 12.37
N CYS A 255 -5.33 25.61 11.17
CA CYS A 255 -4.53 26.29 10.14
C CYS A 255 -5.14 27.64 9.75
N MET A 256 -6.47 27.68 9.54
CA MET A 256 -7.20 28.90 9.18
C MET A 256 -7.18 29.92 10.33
N ALA A 257 -7.37 29.48 11.57
CA ALA A 257 -7.31 30.34 12.75
C ALA A 257 -5.92 31.00 12.92
N ARG A 258 -4.85 30.23 12.66
CA ARG A 258 -3.46 30.72 12.68
C ARG A 258 -3.05 31.50 11.43
N ARG A 259 -3.87 31.45 10.38
CA ARG A 259 -3.57 32.01 9.04
C ARG A 259 -2.25 31.47 8.48
N SER A 260 -1.90 30.24 8.82
CA SER A 260 -0.71 29.56 8.32
C SER A 260 -0.96 28.06 8.28
N PHE A 261 -0.41 27.41 7.25
CA PHE A 261 -0.37 25.95 7.11
C PHE A 261 0.95 25.36 7.58
N ASP A 262 1.87 26.22 8.03
CA ASP A 262 3.18 25.82 8.49
C ASP A 262 3.08 25.03 9.78
N GLU A 263 3.92 24.01 9.84
CA GLU A 263 4.23 23.26 11.03
C GLU A 263 5.65 23.61 11.48
N PRO A 264 5.94 23.67 12.80
CA PRO A 264 7.30 23.90 13.29
C PRO A 264 8.31 22.92 12.67
N GLY A 265 9.27 23.46 11.90
CA GLY A 265 10.30 22.67 11.23
C GLY A 265 9.91 22.07 9.87
N ASN A 266 8.67 22.29 9.40
CA ASN A 266 8.15 21.83 8.12
C ASN A 266 7.17 22.87 7.52
N PRO A 267 7.68 23.91 6.83
CA PRO A 267 6.83 24.89 6.17
C PRO A 267 6.05 24.22 5.02
N GLN A 268 4.78 24.57 4.87
CA GLN A 268 3.90 23.97 3.87
C GLN A 268 3.03 25.02 3.20
N SER A 269 2.95 24.96 1.88
CA SER A 269 2.05 25.85 1.13
C SER A 269 0.59 25.45 1.34
N GLY A 270 -0.27 26.41 1.67
CA GLY A 270 -1.71 26.18 1.76
C GLY A 270 -2.29 25.60 0.47
N LEU A 271 -1.74 25.97 -0.70
CA LEU A 271 -2.13 25.39 -1.99
C LEU A 271 -1.99 23.87 -2.02
N HIS A 272 -0.91 23.34 -1.43
CA HIS A 272 -0.67 21.89 -1.37
C HIS A 272 -1.67 21.19 -0.47
N VAL A 273 -1.97 21.78 0.69
CA VAL A 273 -2.97 21.27 1.62
C VAL A 273 -4.36 21.22 0.98
N PHE A 274 -4.79 22.30 0.32
CA PHE A 274 -6.08 22.34 -0.35
C PHE A 274 -6.16 21.35 -1.52
N LYS A 275 -5.11 21.22 -2.34
CA LYS A 275 -5.07 20.21 -3.42
C LYS A 275 -5.26 18.79 -2.89
N ALA A 276 -4.52 18.41 -1.86
CA ALA A 276 -4.61 17.06 -1.28
C ALA A 276 -6.01 16.74 -0.71
N LEU A 277 -6.80 17.74 -0.33
CA LEU A 277 -8.16 17.58 0.20
C LEU A 277 -9.24 17.67 -0.87
N ILE A 278 -9.07 18.53 -1.88
CA ILE A 278 -10.09 18.81 -2.89
C ILE A 278 -10.04 17.79 -4.02
N THR A 279 -8.86 17.35 -4.46
CA THR A 279 -8.74 16.37 -5.55
C THR A 279 -9.51 15.06 -5.25
N PRO A 280 -9.43 14.46 -4.05
CA PRO A 280 -10.23 13.29 -3.72
C PRO A 280 -11.76 13.49 -3.73
N LEU A 281 -12.26 14.73 -3.68
CA LEU A 281 -13.70 15.03 -3.58
C LEU A 281 -14.37 15.32 -4.93
N HIS A 282 -13.57 15.54 -5.99
CA HIS A 282 -14.08 15.91 -7.31
C HIS A 282 -13.97 14.80 -8.36
N GLU A 283 -13.40 13.65 -8.01
CA GLU A 283 -13.30 12.44 -8.83
C GLU A 283 -14.07 11.27 -8.20
#